data_AF-A0A847R424-F1
#
_entry.id   AF-A0A847R424-F1
#
_cell.length_a   1.000
_cell.length_b   1.000
_cell.length_c   1.000
_cell.angle_alpha   90.00
_cell.angle_beta   90.00
_cell.angle_gamma   90.00
#
_symmetry.space_group_name_H-M   'P 1'
#
loop_
_entity.id
_entity.type
_entity.pdbx_description
1 polymer ?
#
loop_
_entity_poly.entity_id
_entity_poly.type
_entity_poly.pdbx_seq_one_letter_code
_entity_poly.pdbx_strand_id
1 'polypeptide(L)'
;MKKRSAIKDDLFASEHHREKIDRTGDPLAEIEQHINFSALAAEVDSIAPRVDSTQGGRPPYPTETMVRILVLKRLYNLSDEQMEYQLLDRMSYQRFCGLTQAINIPDRTTIWHFENRIGEAGAQALFDGVSAQLFKQGFIARGGQIIDATLVPAPKQHNRRSDKEMLDQKAMPIDWKPVKRRQKDTDASWTKKYGKSHFGYKLSINVDAKYKVIRRFQCDTAKEHDSQHFEAVLDRYNTSQDIYADRGYPSTEREGWLKEHGYRNHIQRKGHRQKPLSECQQRRNKRIAKTRARVEHVFASIDQMGGKLIRTVGQARANFAMTMMAACYNLKRLVSFQRAGIKAF
;
A
#
# COMPACT_ATOMS: atom_id res chain seq x y z
N MET A 1 27.64 51.32 7.38
CA MET A 1 28.19 49.95 7.27
C MET A 1 27.19 49.07 6.54
N LYS A 2 27.59 48.33 5.50
CA LYS A 2 26.70 47.29 4.90
C LYS A 2 26.33 46.29 5.99
N LYS A 3 25.04 46.03 6.20
CA LYS A 3 24.57 44.99 7.13
C LYS A 3 25.18 43.67 6.66
N ARG A 4 25.88 42.96 7.55
CA ARG A 4 26.38 41.61 7.25
C ARG A 4 25.15 40.71 7.00
N SER A 5 25.14 40.02 5.87
CA SER A 5 24.09 39.06 5.51
C SER A 5 24.63 37.64 5.64
N ALA A 6 23.78 36.72 6.08
CA ALA A 6 24.07 35.29 6.05
C ALA A 6 23.90 34.69 4.63
N ILE A 7 23.23 35.41 3.73
CA ILE A 7 23.09 35.02 2.32
C ILE A 7 24.45 35.24 1.64
N LYS A 8 25.00 34.16 1.10
CA LYS A 8 26.21 34.15 0.29
C LYS A 8 25.85 33.54 -1.06
N ASP A 9 26.01 34.30 -2.13
CA ASP A 9 25.78 33.82 -3.48
C ASP A 9 27.03 33.09 -3.97
N ASP A 10 26.83 31.89 -4.53
CA ASP A 10 27.89 31.06 -5.09
C ASP A 10 27.36 30.40 -6.37
N LEU A 11 28.20 30.34 -7.41
CA LEU A 11 27.84 29.74 -8.70
C LEU A 11 27.57 28.23 -8.59
N PHE A 12 28.13 27.57 -7.57
CA PHE A 12 28.03 26.14 -7.27
C PHE A 12 27.13 25.87 -6.04
N ALA A 13 26.28 26.81 -5.64
CA ALA A 13 25.39 26.64 -4.48
C ALA A 13 24.54 25.36 -4.56
N SER A 14 24.08 24.97 -5.76
CA SER A 14 23.33 23.73 -5.99
C SER A 14 24.15 22.47 -5.69
N GLU A 15 25.43 22.45 -6.06
CA GLU A 15 26.34 21.34 -5.77
C GLU A 15 26.62 21.23 -4.27
N HIS A 16 26.87 22.35 -3.60
CA HIS A 16 27.03 22.38 -2.15
C HIS A 16 25.78 21.92 -1.40
N HIS A 17 24.59 22.28 -1.88
CA HIS A 17 23.34 21.76 -1.34
C HIS A 17 23.23 20.24 -1.52
N ARG A 18 23.63 19.71 -2.69
CA ARG A 18 23.64 18.28 -2.98
C ARG A 18 24.58 17.52 -2.04
N GLU A 19 25.82 17.96 -1.92
CA GLU A 19 26.82 17.37 -1.00
C GLU A 19 26.36 17.40 0.45
N LYS A 20 25.72 18.50 0.87
CA LYS A 20 25.18 18.63 2.22
C LYS A 20 24.03 17.65 2.45
N ILE A 21 23.15 17.45 1.46
CA ILE A 21 22.08 16.45 1.54
C ILE A 21 22.68 15.05 1.67
N ASP A 22 23.68 14.71 0.86
CA ASP A 22 24.35 13.41 0.90
C ASP A 22 25.00 13.14 2.26
N ARG A 23 25.67 14.14 2.83
CA ARG A 23 26.25 14.05 4.18
C ARG A 23 25.19 13.93 5.28
N THR A 24 24.01 14.49 5.07
CA THR A 24 22.90 14.43 6.06
C THR A 24 22.18 13.07 6.00
N GLY A 25 22.34 12.33 4.91
CA GLY A 25 21.69 11.04 4.67
C GLY A 25 20.37 11.22 3.93
N ASP A 26 20.40 11.04 2.61
CA ASP A 26 19.20 11.05 1.77
C ASP A 26 18.46 9.71 1.88
N PRO A 27 17.23 9.67 2.44
CA PRO A 27 16.47 8.43 2.56
C PRO A 27 16.15 7.77 1.22
N LEU A 28 16.10 8.54 0.12
CA LEU A 28 15.83 8.01 -1.21
C LEU A 28 17.05 7.32 -1.81
N ALA A 29 18.26 7.79 -1.49
CA ALA A 29 19.50 7.12 -1.88
C ALA A 29 19.64 5.76 -1.17
N GLU A 30 19.24 5.68 0.12
CA GLU A 30 19.20 4.39 0.84
C GLU A 30 18.23 3.40 0.18
N ILE A 31 17.07 3.88 -0.28
CA ILE A 31 16.10 3.06 -1.01
C ILE A 31 16.72 2.55 -2.32
N GLU A 32 17.35 3.43 -3.10
CA GLU A 32 18.01 3.08 -4.35
C GLU A 32 19.13 2.04 -4.16
N GLN A 33 19.90 2.13 -3.09
CA GLN A 33 20.98 1.18 -2.80
C GLN A 33 20.46 -0.25 -2.54
N HIS A 34 19.29 -0.40 -1.94
CA HIS A 34 18.78 -1.70 -1.47
C HIS A 34 17.69 -2.31 -2.34
N ILE A 35 17.12 -1.54 -3.26
CA ILE A 35 16.03 -1.96 -4.14
C ILE A 35 16.51 -1.95 -5.57
N ASN A 36 16.44 -3.12 -6.22
CA ASN A 36 16.73 -3.23 -7.63
C ASN A 36 15.50 -2.76 -8.45
N PHE A 37 15.46 -1.47 -8.79
CA PHE A 37 14.36 -0.88 -9.56
C PHE A 37 14.34 -1.33 -11.02
N SER A 38 15.49 -1.63 -11.62
CA SER A 38 15.53 -2.13 -13.00
C SER A 38 14.86 -3.51 -13.11
N ALA A 39 15.03 -4.37 -12.10
CA ALA A 39 14.33 -5.65 -12.01
C ALA A 39 12.81 -5.44 -11.84
N LEU A 40 12.38 -4.51 -10.96
CA LEU A 40 10.96 -4.18 -10.83
C LEU A 40 10.36 -3.66 -12.14
N ALA A 41 11.11 -2.84 -12.87
CA ALA A 41 10.70 -2.32 -14.16
C ALA A 41 10.56 -3.43 -15.21
N ALA A 42 11.47 -4.40 -15.23
CA ALA A 42 11.40 -5.55 -16.13
C ALA A 42 10.17 -6.42 -15.86
N GLU A 43 9.82 -6.68 -14.60
CA GLU A 43 8.59 -7.41 -14.24
C GLU A 43 7.33 -6.66 -14.73
N VAL A 44 7.30 -5.34 -14.55
CA VAL A 44 6.20 -4.51 -15.05
C VAL A 44 6.12 -4.54 -16.57
N ASP A 45 7.25 -4.39 -17.28
CA ASP A 45 7.28 -4.40 -18.74
C ASP A 45 6.96 -5.79 -19.32
N SER A 46 7.20 -6.88 -18.57
CA SER A 46 6.76 -8.22 -18.97
C SER A 46 5.23 -8.39 -18.94
N ILE A 47 4.56 -7.75 -17.98
CA ILE A 47 3.10 -7.88 -17.79
C ILE A 47 2.33 -6.83 -18.59
N ALA A 48 2.86 -5.61 -18.64
CA ALA A 48 2.34 -4.50 -19.40
C ALA A 48 3.48 -3.94 -20.27
N PRO A 49 3.68 -4.50 -21.47
CA PRO A 49 4.71 -4.02 -22.39
C PRO A 49 4.58 -2.55 -22.73
N ARG A 50 5.70 -1.91 -23.06
CA ARG A 50 5.67 -0.56 -23.62
C ARG A 50 5.17 -0.64 -25.04
N VAL A 51 4.24 0.26 -25.37
CA VAL A 51 3.76 0.41 -26.74
C VAL A 51 4.69 1.43 -27.42
N ASP A 52 5.67 0.93 -28.16
CA ASP A 52 6.47 1.78 -29.02
C ASP A 52 5.67 2.04 -30.32
N SER A 53 5.22 3.28 -30.48
CA SER A 53 4.47 3.72 -31.66
C SER A 53 5.35 3.64 -32.90
N THR A 54 4.95 2.84 -33.89
CA THR A 54 5.57 2.83 -35.23
C THR A 54 5.21 4.06 -36.05
N GLN A 55 4.19 4.83 -35.65
CA GLN A 55 3.67 5.99 -36.39
C GLN A 55 4.33 7.33 -36.00
N GLY A 56 5.39 7.30 -35.20
CA GLY A 56 6.03 8.51 -34.68
C GLY A 56 5.24 9.15 -33.52
N GLY A 57 5.95 9.88 -32.66
CA GLY A 57 5.43 10.46 -31.43
C GLY A 57 6.53 10.58 -30.37
N ARG A 58 6.23 11.28 -29.27
CA ARG A 58 7.17 11.38 -28.16
C ARG A 58 7.35 9.98 -27.52
N PRO A 59 8.59 9.46 -27.40
CA PRO A 59 8.82 8.16 -26.78
C PRO A 59 8.31 8.14 -25.33
N PRO A 60 7.82 6.98 -24.85
CA PRO A 60 7.44 6.83 -23.46
C PRO A 60 8.66 6.95 -22.54
N TYR A 61 8.46 7.47 -21.33
CA TYR A 61 9.51 7.47 -20.31
C TYR A 61 9.91 6.04 -19.91
N PRO A 62 11.15 5.82 -19.45
CA PRO A 62 11.56 4.54 -18.90
C PRO A 62 10.63 4.07 -17.78
N THR A 63 10.22 2.80 -17.82
CA THR A 63 9.39 2.16 -16.78
C THR A 63 10.07 2.25 -15.43
N GLU A 64 11.40 2.14 -15.37
CA GLU A 64 12.13 2.31 -14.11
C GLU A 64 11.88 3.69 -13.50
N THR A 65 12.03 4.76 -14.27
CA THR A 65 11.71 6.13 -13.85
C THR A 65 10.27 6.24 -13.35
N MET A 66 9.31 5.68 -14.11
CA MET A 66 7.90 5.74 -13.74
C MET A 66 7.57 4.92 -12.49
N VAL A 67 8.19 3.76 -12.29
CA VAL A 67 8.06 2.95 -11.06
C VAL A 67 8.61 3.73 -9.85
N ARG A 68 9.77 4.37 -9.99
CA ARG A 68 10.33 5.22 -8.94
C ARG A 68 9.40 6.39 -8.59
N ILE A 69 8.78 7.02 -9.59
CA ILE A 69 7.75 8.05 -9.40
C ILE A 69 6.55 7.51 -8.61
N LEU A 70 6.05 6.32 -8.95
CA LEU A 70 4.94 5.71 -8.20
C LEU A 70 5.32 5.42 -6.74
N VAL A 71 6.54 4.98 -6.48
CA VAL A 71 7.05 4.79 -5.12
C VAL A 71 7.05 6.12 -4.36
N LEU A 72 7.58 7.21 -4.93
CA LEU A 72 7.53 8.53 -4.31
C LEU A 72 6.09 8.99 -4.04
N LYS A 73 5.22 8.86 -5.05
CA LYS A 73 3.80 9.23 -4.96
C LYS A 73 3.13 8.56 -3.76
N ARG A 74 3.49 7.30 -3.46
CA ARG A 74 2.88 6.54 -2.36
C ARG A 74 3.59 6.70 -1.02
N LEU A 75 4.91 6.86 -1.00
CA LEU A 75 5.64 7.14 0.24
C LEU A 75 5.23 8.47 0.88
N TYR A 76 4.81 9.45 0.07
CA TYR A 76 4.43 10.79 0.51
C TYR A 76 2.94 11.13 0.27
N ASN A 77 2.13 10.14 -0.15
CA ASN A 77 0.70 10.27 -0.49
C ASN A 77 0.35 11.48 -1.37
N LEU A 78 1.11 11.68 -2.45
CA LEU A 78 0.95 12.77 -3.40
C LEU A 78 -0.13 12.46 -4.44
N SER A 79 -0.84 13.49 -4.90
CA SER A 79 -1.63 13.40 -6.14
C SER A 79 -0.73 13.43 -7.37
N ASP A 80 -1.28 13.16 -8.57
CA ASP A 80 -0.50 13.29 -9.80
C ASP A 80 -0.05 14.74 -10.04
N GLU A 81 -0.91 15.73 -9.76
CA GLU A 81 -0.59 17.17 -9.82
C GLU A 81 0.57 17.52 -8.87
N GLN A 82 0.48 17.02 -7.62
CA GLN A 82 1.51 17.27 -6.63
C GLN A 82 2.81 16.56 -6.99
N MET A 83 2.75 15.36 -7.57
CA MET A 83 3.94 14.63 -7.99
C MET A 83 4.68 15.39 -9.09
N GLU A 84 3.98 15.90 -10.11
CA GLU A 84 4.57 16.77 -11.14
C GLU A 84 5.24 18.00 -10.53
N TYR A 85 4.53 18.75 -9.66
CA TYR A 85 5.10 19.91 -8.99
C TYR A 85 6.37 19.55 -8.19
N GLN A 86 6.33 18.45 -7.43
CA GLN A 86 7.47 18.04 -6.60
C GLN A 86 8.66 17.53 -7.43
N LEU A 87 8.43 17.00 -8.64
CA LEU A 87 9.51 16.68 -9.58
C LEU A 87 10.18 17.94 -10.14
N LEU A 88 9.48 19.07 -10.24
CA LEU A 88 10.09 20.35 -10.65
C LEU A 88 10.84 21.03 -9.49
N ASP A 89 10.28 20.93 -8.28
CA ASP A 89 10.75 21.67 -7.11
C ASP A 89 11.88 20.95 -6.35
N ARG A 90 11.86 19.61 -6.30
CA ARG A 90 12.78 18.84 -5.45
C ARG A 90 13.88 18.13 -6.23
N MET A 91 15.11 18.61 -6.03
CA MET A 91 16.32 17.97 -6.58
C MET A 91 16.48 16.50 -6.17
N SER A 92 16.13 16.12 -4.93
CA SER A 92 16.23 14.72 -4.48
C SER A 92 15.25 13.80 -5.21
N TYR A 93 14.08 14.29 -5.61
CA TYR A 93 13.11 13.51 -6.36
C TYR A 93 13.57 13.33 -7.80
N GLN A 94 14.10 14.38 -8.41
CA GLN A 94 14.71 14.30 -9.73
C GLN A 94 15.87 13.30 -9.74
N ARG A 95 16.76 13.36 -8.73
CA ARG A 95 17.86 12.41 -8.60
C ARG A 95 17.35 10.98 -8.48
N PHE A 96 16.46 10.73 -7.53
CA PHE A 96 15.89 9.41 -7.31
C PHE A 96 15.20 8.88 -8.57
N CYS A 97 14.51 9.71 -9.36
CA CYS A 97 13.84 9.27 -10.57
C CYS A 97 14.75 9.20 -11.82
N GLY A 98 16.03 9.54 -11.72
CA GLY A 98 16.95 9.58 -12.87
C GLY A 98 16.68 10.75 -13.82
N LEU A 99 16.14 11.86 -13.31
CA LEU A 99 15.69 13.03 -14.08
C LEU A 99 16.57 14.28 -13.90
N THR A 100 17.69 14.20 -13.18
CA THR A 100 18.54 15.37 -12.87
C THR A 100 19.04 16.13 -14.10
N GLN A 101 19.28 15.45 -15.21
CA GLN A 101 19.73 16.06 -16.48
C GLN A 101 18.61 16.13 -17.52
N ALA A 102 17.39 15.75 -17.16
CA ALA A 102 16.27 15.73 -18.10
C ALA A 102 15.70 17.14 -18.27
N ILE A 103 15.61 17.59 -19.51
CA ILE A 103 14.93 18.86 -19.86
C ILE A 103 13.42 18.76 -19.57
N ASN A 104 12.85 17.58 -19.81
CA ASN A 104 11.43 17.33 -19.64
C ASN A 104 11.20 16.30 -18.54
N ILE A 105 10.21 16.56 -17.68
CA ILE A 105 9.76 15.63 -16.65
C ILE A 105 8.37 15.05 -17.00
N PRO A 106 8.01 13.87 -16.47
CA PRO A 106 6.66 13.35 -16.63
C PRO A 106 5.64 14.30 -15.99
N ASP A 107 4.70 14.76 -16.80
CA ASP A 107 3.58 15.56 -16.31
C ASP A 107 2.53 14.65 -15.64
N ARG A 108 1.55 15.28 -15.01
CA ARG A 108 0.42 14.61 -14.39
C ARG A 108 -0.27 13.59 -15.31
N THR A 109 -0.48 13.95 -16.57
CA THR A 109 -1.19 13.09 -17.52
C THR A 109 -0.36 11.86 -17.88
N THR A 110 0.96 12.02 -18.03
CA THR A 110 1.90 10.92 -18.26
C THR A 110 1.89 9.93 -17.10
N ILE A 111 1.91 10.42 -15.85
CA ILE A 111 1.85 9.55 -14.66
C ILE A 111 0.52 8.78 -14.64
N TRP A 112 -0.59 9.47 -14.90
CA TRP A 112 -1.91 8.85 -14.96
C TRP A 112 -2.01 7.79 -16.08
N HIS A 113 -1.48 8.06 -17.27
CA HIS A 113 -1.44 7.09 -18.37
C HIS A 113 -0.62 5.86 -18.01
N PHE A 114 0.49 6.04 -17.31
CA PHE A 114 1.30 4.93 -16.83
C PHE A 114 0.56 4.07 -15.79
N GLU A 115 -0.10 4.69 -14.80
CA GLU A 115 -0.92 3.95 -13.82
C GLU A 115 -2.02 3.12 -14.51
N ASN A 116 -2.73 3.68 -15.50
CA ASN A 116 -3.74 2.93 -16.24
C ASN A 116 -3.15 1.84 -17.14
N ARG A 117 -1.97 2.07 -17.74
CA ARG A 117 -1.31 1.09 -18.60
C ARG A 117 -0.96 -0.17 -17.83
N ILE A 118 -0.36 -0.03 -16.65
CA ILE A 118 0.09 -1.18 -15.87
C ILE A 118 -1.06 -1.81 -15.07
N GLY A 119 -2.03 -1.00 -14.64
CA GLY A 119 -3.23 -1.44 -13.95
C GLY A 119 -2.95 -2.28 -12.70
N GLU A 120 -3.96 -3.03 -12.25
CA GLU A 120 -3.85 -3.90 -11.07
C GLU A 120 -2.77 -4.96 -11.22
N ALA A 121 -2.62 -5.53 -12.42
CA ALA A 121 -1.62 -6.56 -12.71
C ALA A 121 -0.19 -6.03 -12.54
N GLY A 122 0.10 -4.81 -13.00
CA GLY A 122 1.40 -4.18 -12.81
C GLY A 122 1.68 -3.77 -11.37
N ALA A 123 0.67 -3.32 -10.61
CA ALA A 123 0.84 -3.10 -9.18
C ALA A 123 1.14 -4.41 -8.43
N GLN A 124 0.45 -5.49 -8.80
CA GLN A 124 0.70 -6.82 -8.26
C GLN A 124 2.13 -7.29 -8.58
N ALA A 125 2.58 -7.10 -9.83
CA ALA A 125 3.95 -7.37 -10.25
C ALA A 125 4.99 -6.63 -9.40
N LEU A 126 4.74 -5.35 -9.08
CA LEU A 126 5.62 -4.56 -8.21
C LEU A 126 5.64 -5.11 -6.79
N PHE A 127 4.48 -5.48 -6.23
CA PHE A 127 4.41 -6.11 -4.92
C PHE A 127 5.17 -7.44 -4.88
N ASP A 128 4.97 -8.30 -5.87
CA ASP A 128 5.61 -9.61 -5.98
C ASP A 128 7.12 -9.46 -6.22
N GLY A 129 7.54 -8.51 -7.04
CA GLY A 129 8.94 -8.19 -7.28
C GLY A 129 9.65 -7.69 -6.02
N VAL A 130 9.03 -6.81 -5.24
CA VAL A 130 9.57 -6.37 -3.93
C VAL A 130 9.63 -7.55 -2.96
N SER A 131 8.61 -8.40 -2.95
CA SER A 131 8.58 -9.61 -2.12
C SER A 131 9.67 -10.61 -2.51
N ALA A 132 9.94 -10.78 -3.81
CA ALA A 132 11.03 -11.61 -4.32
C ALA A 132 12.41 -11.08 -3.88
N GLN A 133 12.61 -9.77 -3.88
CA GLN A 133 13.84 -9.16 -3.36
C GLN A 133 14.00 -9.39 -1.85
N LEU A 134 12.91 -9.26 -1.07
CA LEU A 134 12.89 -9.63 0.36
C LEU A 134 13.28 -11.10 0.59
N PHE A 135 12.75 -12.01 -0.22
CA PHE A 135 13.08 -13.44 -0.13
C PHE A 135 14.53 -13.74 -0.49
N LYS A 136 15.08 -13.10 -1.53
CA LYS A 136 16.50 -13.24 -1.91
C LYS A 136 17.45 -12.81 -0.79
N GLN A 137 17.02 -11.87 0.05
CA GLN A 137 17.78 -11.41 1.23
C GLN A 137 17.51 -12.25 2.49
N GLY A 138 16.74 -13.33 2.37
CA GLY A 138 16.49 -14.32 3.42
C GLY A 138 15.35 -13.96 4.38
N PHE A 139 14.59 -12.89 4.16
CA PHE A 139 13.43 -12.54 4.98
C PHE A 139 12.26 -13.48 4.71
N ILE A 140 12.40 -14.73 5.18
CA ILE A 140 11.50 -15.83 4.92
C ILE A 140 10.40 -15.89 5.98
N ALA A 141 9.29 -16.40 5.50
CA ALA A 141 8.11 -16.76 6.23
C ALA A 141 8.31 -17.86 7.31
N ARG A 142 8.80 -17.50 8.51
CA ARG A 142 8.92 -18.47 9.64
C ARG A 142 8.20 -18.07 10.94
N GLY A 143 7.68 -16.84 11.06
CA GLY A 143 7.15 -16.32 12.33
C GLY A 143 5.70 -16.66 12.67
N GLY A 144 4.94 -17.28 11.75
CA GLY A 144 3.48 -17.35 11.83
C GLY A 144 2.81 -16.15 11.15
N GLN A 145 1.49 -16.20 11.01
CA GLN A 145 0.71 -15.26 10.20
C GLN A 145 -0.24 -14.44 11.06
N ILE A 146 -0.17 -13.12 10.94
CA ILE A 146 -1.14 -12.22 11.54
C ILE A 146 -2.08 -11.73 10.45
N ILE A 147 -3.36 -12.05 10.57
CA ILE A 147 -4.41 -11.60 9.65
C ILE A 147 -5.17 -10.46 10.32
N ASP A 148 -5.25 -9.33 9.62
CA ASP A 148 -6.00 -8.17 10.08
C ASP A 148 -6.46 -7.28 8.92
N ALA A 149 -7.48 -6.46 9.16
CA ALA A 149 -8.05 -5.57 8.17
C ALA A 149 -8.11 -4.12 8.64
N THR A 150 -7.70 -3.19 7.76
CA THR A 150 -7.86 -1.76 7.94
C THR A 150 -8.87 -1.20 6.96
N LEU A 151 -9.66 -0.22 7.41
CA LEU A 151 -10.45 0.60 6.51
C LEU A 151 -9.54 1.64 5.85
N VAL A 152 -9.78 1.86 4.57
CA VAL A 152 -9.07 2.80 3.72
C VAL A 152 -10.07 3.87 3.29
N PRO A 153 -10.01 5.08 3.86
CA PRO A 153 -10.99 6.11 3.58
C PRO A 153 -10.91 6.57 2.11
N ALA A 154 -12.06 6.94 1.56
CA ALA A 154 -12.19 7.65 0.28
C ALA A 154 -13.02 8.93 0.50
N PRO A 155 -12.94 9.93 -0.41
CA PRO A 155 -13.78 11.13 -0.36
C PRO A 155 -15.26 10.77 -0.22
N LYS A 156 -15.89 11.26 0.85
CA LYS A 156 -17.29 10.95 1.17
C LYS A 156 -18.21 11.46 0.06
N GLN A 157 -19.01 10.56 -0.49
CA GLN A 157 -20.01 10.90 -1.50
C GLN A 157 -21.35 11.23 -0.84
N HIS A 158 -21.86 12.44 -1.12
CA HIS A 158 -23.22 12.83 -0.77
C HIS A 158 -24.17 12.42 -1.89
N ASN A 159 -24.98 11.38 -1.63
CA ASN A 159 -26.01 10.88 -2.54
C ASN A 159 -27.37 10.92 -1.84
N ARG A 160 -28.45 11.13 -2.60
CA ARG A 160 -29.81 11.04 -2.07
C ARG A 160 -30.14 9.59 -1.71
N ARG A 161 -31.16 9.38 -0.87
CA ARG A 161 -31.58 8.05 -0.46
C ARG A 161 -32.03 7.18 -1.65
N SER A 162 -32.82 7.76 -2.57
CA SER A 162 -33.23 7.13 -3.83
C SER A 162 -32.03 6.66 -4.66
N ASP A 163 -31.04 7.54 -4.84
CA ASP A 163 -29.83 7.24 -5.61
C ASP A 163 -29.06 6.09 -4.96
N LYS A 164 -28.98 6.08 -3.62
CA LYS A 164 -28.30 5.03 -2.88
C LYS A 164 -28.98 3.67 -3.04
N GLU A 165 -30.31 3.62 -2.96
CA GLU A 165 -31.07 2.37 -3.14
C GLU A 165 -30.87 1.79 -4.54
N MET A 166 -30.79 2.63 -5.58
CA MET A 166 -30.43 2.20 -6.93
C MET A 166 -28.99 1.67 -7.03
N LEU A 167 -28.03 2.38 -6.44
CA LEU A 167 -26.62 1.96 -6.43
C LEU A 167 -26.41 0.63 -5.69
N ASP A 168 -27.12 0.42 -4.58
CA ASP A 168 -27.08 -0.85 -3.83
C ASP A 168 -27.61 -2.02 -4.69
N GLN A 169 -28.50 -1.75 -5.65
CA GLN A 169 -28.99 -2.71 -6.66
C GLN A 169 -28.11 -2.77 -7.92
N LYS A 170 -26.93 -2.13 -7.91
CA LYS A 170 -26.03 -1.98 -9.07
C LYS A 170 -26.68 -1.27 -10.27
N ALA A 171 -27.73 -0.48 -10.04
CA ALA A 171 -28.38 0.34 -11.04
C ALA A 171 -27.88 1.79 -10.98
N MET A 172 -27.70 2.42 -12.14
CA MET A 172 -27.30 3.82 -12.23
C MET A 172 -28.50 4.76 -12.16
N PRO A 173 -28.46 5.82 -11.33
CA PRO A 173 -29.52 6.82 -11.32
C PRO A 173 -29.68 7.52 -12.68
N ILE A 174 -30.93 7.59 -13.16
CA ILE A 174 -31.27 8.10 -14.49
C ILE A 174 -30.95 9.59 -14.61
N ASP A 175 -31.19 10.35 -13.55
CA ASP A 175 -31.00 11.81 -13.46
C ASP A 175 -29.53 12.24 -13.43
N TRP A 176 -28.59 11.31 -13.25
CA TRP A 176 -27.18 11.64 -13.25
C TRP A 176 -26.68 11.91 -14.66
N LYS A 177 -26.36 13.18 -14.97
CA LYS A 177 -25.64 13.56 -16.19
C LYS A 177 -24.26 12.89 -16.26
N PRO A 178 -23.70 12.63 -17.47
CA PRO A 178 -22.40 11.96 -17.61
C PRO A 178 -21.25 12.59 -16.80
N VAL A 179 -21.23 13.93 -16.68
CA VAL A 179 -20.23 14.65 -15.87
C VAL A 179 -20.32 14.28 -14.39
N LYS A 180 -21.52 14.20 -13.84
CA LYS A 180 -21.76 13.80 -12.44
C LYS A 180 -21.34 12.34 -12.22
N ARG A 181 -21.68 11.44 -13.15
CA ARG A 181 -21.33 10.02 -13.07
C ARG A 181 -19.83 9.81 -12.92
N ARG A 182 -19.00 10.53 -13.70
CA ARG A 182 -17.52 10.41 -13.65
C ARG A 182 -16.89 10.85 -12.32
N GLN A 183 -17.58 11.67 -11.53
CA GLN A 183 -17.09 12.16 -10.23
C GLN A 183 -17.57 11.30 -9.05
N LYS A 184 -18.48 10.35 -9.30
CA LYS A 184 -19.11 9.54 -8.27
C LYS A 184 -18.40 8.20 -8.16
N ASP A 185 -17.88 7.93 -6.97
CA ASP A 185 -17.42 6.59 -6.63
C ASP A 185 -18.62 5.71 -6.26
N THR A 186 -19.00 4.86 -7.19
CA THR A 186 -20.12 3.91 -7.05
C THR A 186 -19.69 2.58 -6.44
N ASP A 187 -18.39 2.31 -6.38
CA ASP A 187 -17.84 1.05 -5.89
C ASP A 187 -17.51 1.15 -4.39
N ALA A 188 -17.03 2.30 -3.93
CA ALA A 188 -16.81 2.55 -2.51
C ALA A 188 -18.12 2.42 -1.71
N SER A 189 -18.04 1.79 -0.54
CA SER A 189 -19.20 1.48 0.29
C SER A 189 -19.11 2.07 1.69
N TRP A 190 -20.26 2.16 2.37
CA TRP A 190 -20.35 2.60 3.76
C TRP A 190 -20.26 1.41 4.72
N THR A 191 -19.54 1.59 5.83
CA THR A 191 -19.52 0.65 6.94
C THR A 191 -19.55 1.38 8.28
N LYS A 192 -19.95 0.71 9.36
CA LYS A 192 -19.99 1.28 10.70
C LYS A 192 -19.05 0.51 11.62
N LYS A 193 -18.00 1.17 12.11
CA LYS A 193 -17.01 0.60 13.05
C LYS A 193 -16.95 1.49 14.29
N TYR A 194 -17.06 0.89 15.48
CA TYR A 194 -17.06 1.61 16.78
C TYR A 194 -18.05 2.79 16.85
N GLY A 195 -19.26 2.61 16.31
CA GLY A 195 -20.28 3.66 16.34
C GLY A 195 -20.11 4.75 15.28
N LYS A 196 -18.97 4.81 14.58
CA LYS A 196 -18.67 5.80 13.54
C LYS A 196 -18.86 5.21 12.14
N SER A 197 -19.39 6.02 11.22
CA SER A 197 -19.56 5.64 9.82
C SER A 197 -18.30 5.98 9.01
N HIS A 198 -17.83 5.01 8.23
CA HIS A 198 -16.67 5.12 7.36
C HIS A 198 -17.11 4.85 5.92
N PHE A 199 -16.53 5.60 4.97
CA PHE A 199 -16.77 5.43 3.54
C PHE A 199 -15.44 5.16 2.84
N GLY A 200 -15.41 4.15 1.98
CA GLY A 200 -14.24 3.80 1.19
C GLY A 200 -14.09 2.30 0.99
N TYR A 201 -12.86 1.84 1.15
CA TYR A 201 -12.41 0.50 0.85
C TYR A 201 -11.86 -0.20 2.09
N LYS A 202 -11.49 -1.47 1.92
CA LYS A 202 -10.90 -2.32 2.94
C LYS A 202 -9.65 -2.98 2.39
N LEU A 203 -8.58 -2.88 3.17
CA LEU A 203 -7.33 -3.59 2.93
C LEU A 203 -7.15 -4.64 4.02
N SER A 204 -7.27 -5.91 3.65
CA SER A 204 -6.97 -7.05 4.52
C SER A 204 -5.57 -7.54 4.21
N ILE A 205 -4.76 -7.79 5.23
CA ILE A 205 -3.36 -8.19 5.07
C ILE A 205 -3.04 -9.42 5.90
N ASN A 206 -2.11 -10.21 5.39
CA ASN A 206 -1.41 -11.26 6.11
C ASN A 206 0.03 -10.81 6.32
N VAL A 207 0.44 -10.77 7.58
CA VAL A 207 1.72 -10.23 8.01
C VAL A 207 2.54 -11.29 8.72
N ASP A 208 3.83 -11.38 8.38
CA ASP A 208 4.78 -12.19 9.13
C ASP A 208 4.92 -11.69 10.57
N ALA A 209 4.73 -12.57 11.55
CA ALA A 209 4.77 -12.14 12.95
C ALA A 209 6.17 -11.70 13.41
N LYS A 210 7.27 -12.11 12.76
CA LYS A 210 8.64 -11.78 13.19
C LYS A 210 9.13 -10.48 12.57
N TYR A 211 9.19 -10.42 11.25
CA TYR A 211 9.72 -9.30 10.48
C TYR A 211 8.67 -8.23 10.21
N LYS A 212 7.37 -8.53 10.35
CA LYS A 212 6.28 -7.60 9.99
C LYS A 212 6.30 -7.26 8.51
N VAL A 213 6.47 -8.27 7.64
CA VAL A 213 6.39 -8.11 6.18
C VAL A 213 4.98 -8.50 5.75
N ILE A 214 4.35 -7.73 4.88
CA ILE A 214 3.06 -8.10 4.26
C ILE A 214 3.35 -9.18 3.22
N ARG A 215 2.66 -10.30 3.30
CA ARG A 215 2.86 -11.43 2.39
C ARG A 215 1.75 -11.62 1.39
N ARG A 216 0.53 -11.44 1.87
CA ARG A 216 -0.69 -11.48 1.06
C ARG A 216 -1.59 -10.36 1.52
N PHE A 217 -2.42 -9.90 0.61
CA PHE A 217 -3.42 -8.92 0.91
C PHE A 217 -4.64 -9.15 0.01
N GLN A 218 -5.77 -8.63 0.43
CA GLN A 218 -7.00 -8.61 -0.33
C GLN A 218 -7.61 -7.21 -0.21
N CYS A 219 -8.05 -6.68 -1.34
CA CYS A 219 -8.70 -5.40 -1.45
C CYS A 219 -10.19 -5.61 -1.75
N ASP A 220 -11.06 -4.88 -1.07
CA ASP A 220 -12.51 -4.90 -1.32
C ASP A 220 -13.13 -3.58 -0.85
N THR A 221 -14.45 -3.45 -0.98
CA THR A 221 -15.24 -2.33 -0.47
C THR A 221 -15.32 -2.38 1.07
N ALA A 222 -15.58 -1.25 1.71
CA ALA A 222 -15.59 -1.18 3.18
C ALA A 222 -16.66 -2.04 3.88
N LYS A 223 -17.77 -2.35 3.19
CA LYS A 223 -18.90 -3.15 3.69
C LYS A 223 -18.59 -4.63 3.80
N GLU A 224 -17.68 -5.16 2.98
CA GLU A 224 -17.41 -6.60 2.89
C GLU A 224 -17.02 -7.17 4.26
N HIS A 225 -17.45 -8.38 4.62
CA HIS A 225 -17.22 -8.90 5.96
C HIS A 225 -15.82 -9.54 6.08
N ASP A 226 -15.13 -9.26 7.19
CA ASP A 226 -13.72 -9.68 7.40
C ASP A 226 -13.53 -11.20 7.24
N SER A 227 -14.54 -12.00 7.55
CA SER A 227 -14.50 -13.46 7.41
C SER A 227 -14.29 -13.94 5.97
N GLN A 228 -14.78 -13.21 4.96
CA GLN A 228 -14.62 -13.60 3.55
C GLN A 228 -13.18 -13.44 3.07
N HIS A 229 -12.43 -12.51 3.68
CA HIS A 229 -11.06 -12.23 3.28
C HIS A 229 -10.03 -13.15 3.94
N PHE A 230 -10.40 -13.84 5.02
CA PHE A 230 -9.46 -14.66 5.79
C PHE A 230 -8.76 -15.71 4.93
N GLU A 231 -9.52 -16.43 4.10
CA GLU A 231 -8.99 -17.49 3.24
C GLU A 231 -8.19 -16.93 2.07
N ALA A 232 -8.64 -15.80 1.50
CA ALA A 232 -7.96 -15.11 0.42
C ALA A 232 -6.55 -14.64 0.82
N VAL A 233 -6.41 -14.12 2.05
CA VAL A 233 -5.12 -13.64 2.55
C VAL A 233 -4.28 -14.72 3.23
N LEU A 234 -4.81 -15.92 3.47
CA LEU A 234 -4.04 -16.99 4.10
C LEU A 234 -2.91 -17.45 3.17
N ASP A 235 -1.69 -17.54 3.70
CA ASP A 235 -0.52 -17.99 2.95
C ASP A 235 -0.20 -19.45 3.30
N ARG A 236 -0.58 -20.36 2.40
CA ARG A 236 -0.43 -21.81 2.63
C ARG A 236 1.02 -22.30 2.58
N TYR A 237 1.95 -21.47 2.10
CA TYR A 237 3.37 -21.81 1.98
C TYR A 237 4.20 -21.40 3.18
N ASN A 238 3.57 -20.86 4.22
CA ASN A 238 4.26 -20.49 5.44
C ASN A 238 4.70 -21.71 6.23
N THR A 239 5.95 -21.67 6.67
CA THR A 239 6.52 -22.77 7.45
C THR A 239 5.90 -22.89 8.85
N SER A 240 5.41 -21.79 9.43
CA SER A 240 4.69 -21.84 10.71
C SER A 240 3.20 -22.05 10.49
N GLN A 241 2.64 -22.98 11.26
CA GLN A 241 1.21 -23.28 11.31
C GLN A 241 0.42 -22.29 12.18
N ASP A 242 1.05 -21.32 12.84
CA ASP A 242 0.35 -20.35 13.69
C ASP A 242 -0.39 -19.28 12.90
N ILE A 243 -1.70 -19.16 13.16
CA ILE A 243 -2.54 -18.10 12.57
C ILE A 243 -3.18 -17.26 13.67
N TYR A 244 -2.83 -15.98 13.71
CA TYR A 244 -3.32 -14.99 14.65
C TYR A 244 -4.35 -14.08 14.00
N ALA A 245 -5.57 -14.04 14.53
CA ALA A 245 -6.61 -13.13 14.05
C ALA A 245 -7.53 -12.61 15.18
N ASP A 246 -8.34 -11.62 14.84
CA ASP A 246 -9.20 -10.88 15.75
C ASP A 246 -10.47 -11.63 16.18
N ARG A 247 -11.32 -10.99 16.99
CA ARG A 247 -12.57 -11.58 17.51
C ARG A 247 -13.72 -11.61 16.49
N GLY A 248 -13.54 -11.02 15.30
CA GLY A 248 -14.45 -11.04 14.17
C GLY A 248 -14.25 -12.24 13.23
N TYR A 249 -13.09 -12.90 13.29
CA TYR A 249 -12.77 -14.09 12.49
C TYR A 249 -13.20 -15.48 13.03
N PRO A 250 -13.64 -15.69 14.29
CA PRO A 250 -14.08 -17.02 14.72
C PRO A 250 -15.27 -17.56 13.92
N SER A 251 -15.17 -18.79 13.43
CA SER A 251 -16.28 -19.61 12.89
C SER A 251 -16.01 -21.06 13.23
N THR A 252 -17.07 -21.84 13.48
CA THR A 252 -16.97 -23.29 13.73
C THR A 252 -16.38 -24.03 12.53
N GLU A 253 -16.85 -23.69 11.33
CA GLU A 253 -16.34 -24.21 10.06
C GLU A 253 -14.85 -23.91 9.91
N ARG A 254 -14.44 -22.66 10.17
CA ARG A 254 -13.03 -22.25 10.10
C ARG A 254 -12.16 -22.97 11.12
N GLU A 255 -12.66 -23.16 12.35
CA GLU A 255 -11.92 -23.89 13.38
C GLU A 255 -11.71 -25.36 12.96
N GLY A 256 -12.72 -26.00 12.38
CA GLY A 256 -12.63 -27.34 11.80
C GLY A 256 -11.62 -27.40 10.66
N TRP A 257 -11.79 -26.53 9.66
CA TRP A 257 -10.92 -26.45 8.49
C TRP A 257 -9.45 -26.20 8.88
N LEU A 258 -9.19 -25.26 9.80
CA LEU A 258 -7.85 -24.98 10.30
C LEU A 258 -7.23 -26.20 10.96
N LYS A 259 -8.00 -26.93 11.77
CA LYS A 259 -7.53 -28.15 12.45
C LYS A 259 -7.22 -29.27 11.45
N GLU A 260 -8.10 -29.48 10.48
CA GLU A 260 -7.91 -30.49 9.41
C GLU A 260 -6.65 -30.22 8.58
N HIS A 261 -6.33 -28.96 8.33
CA HIS A 261 -5.15 -28.54 7.57
C HIS A 261 -3.89 -28.35 8.46
N GLY A 262 -3.95 -28.76 9.73
CA GLY A 262 -2.82 -28.73 10.65
C GLY A 262 -2.43 -27.35 11.19
N TYR A 263 -3.27 -26.33 11.03
CA TYR A 263 -3.00 -25.00 11.56
C TYR A 263 -3.28 -24.89 13.07
N ARG A 264 -2.44 -24.13 13.75
CA ARG A 264 -2.64 -23.73 15.15
C ARG A 264 -3.50 -22.47 15.19
N ASN A 265 -4.77 -22.66 15.55
CA ASN A 265 -5.75 -21.59 15.65
C ASN A 265 -5.46 -20.65 16.83
N HIS A 266 -4.94 -19.46 16.54
CA HIS A 266 -4.78 -18.34 17.48
C HIS A 266 -5.75 -17.19 17.14
N ILE A 267 -6.99 -17.51 16.80
CA ILE A 267 -8.06 -16.53 16.64
C ILE A 267 -8.66 -16.21 18.03
N GLN A 268 -8.85 -14.92 18.33
CA GLN A 268 -9.40 -14.50 19.62
C GLN A 268 -10.86 -14.93 19.78
N ARG A 269 -11.20 -15.50 20.95
CA ARG A 269 -12.59 -15.89 21.24
C ARG A 269 -13.45 -14.66 21.52
N LYS A 270 -14.71 -14.71 21.10
CA LYS A 270 -15.73 -13.69 21.37
C LYS A 270 -16.64 -14.20 22.50
N GLY A 271 -16.84 -13.38 23.52
CA GLY A 271 -17.88 -13.62 24.53
C GLY A 271 -19.23 -13.14 24.01
N HIS A 272 -20.30 -13.74 24.50
CA HIS A 272 -21.67 -13.32 24.21
C HIS A 272 -22.36 -12.85 25.49
N ARG A 273 -23.43 -12.07 25.37
CA ARG A 273 -24.13 -11.43 26.51
C ARG A 273 -24.49 -12.42 27.63
N GLN A 274 -24.83 -13.65 27.27
CA GLN A 274 -25.21 -14.73 28.20
C GLN A 274 -24.05 -15.71 28.51
N LYS A 275 -22.94 -15.63 27.78
CA LYS A 275 -21.79 -16.51 27.94
C LYS A 275 -20.51 -15.69 27.86
N PRO A 276 -20.13 -15.00 28.96
CA PRO A 276 -18.90 -14.24 29.00
C PRO A 276 -17.69 -15.17 28.87
N LEU A 277 -16.54 -14.59 28.51
CA LEU A 277 -15.30 -15.35 28.40
C LEU A 277 -14.83 -15.79 29.80
N SER A 278 -14.49 -17.07 29.95
CA SER A 278 -13.84 -17.55 31.16
C SER A 278 -12.46 -16.92 31.33
N GLU A 279 -11.92 -16.89 32.55
CA GLU A 279 -10.57 -16.34 32.80
C GLU A 279 -9.48 -17.01 31.94
N CYS A 280 -9.60 -18.31 31.69
CA CYS A 280 -8.69 -19.03 30.80
C CYS A 280 -8.77 -18.50 29.36
N GLN A 281 -9.98 -18.26 28.86
CA GLN A 281 -10.19 -17.69 27.52
C GLN A 281 -9.69 -16.25 27.44
N GLN A 282 -9.86 -15.45 28.50
CA GLN A 282 -9.34 -14.10 28.59
C GLN A 282 -7.80 -14.09 28.57
N ARG A 283 -7.16 -14.97 29.36
CA ARG A 283 -5.69 -15.17 29.35
C ARG A 283 -5.17 -15.58 27.97
N ARG A 284 -5.86 -16.52 27.30
CA ARG A 284 -5.54 -16.90 25.91
C ARG A 284 -5.65 -15.70 24.96
N ASN A 285 -6.76 -14.96 25.02
CA ASN A 285 -6.97 -13.77 24.18
C ASN A 285 -5.90 -12.69 24.41
N LYS A 286 -5.45 -12.49 25.66
CA LYS A 286 -4.38 -11.55 26.01
C LYS A 286 -3.03 -11.96 25.40
N ARG A 287 -2.71 -13.27 25.43
CA ARG A 287 -1.51 -13.81 24.77
C ARG A 287 -1.54 -13.57 23.25
N ILE A 288 -2.68 -13.86 22.62
CA ILE A 288 -2.89 -13.64 21.18
C ILE A 288 -2.80 -12.14 20.83
N ALA A 289 -3.41 -11.28 21.65
CA ALA A 289 -3.39 -9.83 21.44
C ALA A 289 -1.95 -9.28 21.41
N LYS A 290 -1.06 -9.80 22.26
CA LYS A 290 0.35 -9.37 22.30
C LYS A 290 1.07 -9.61 20.97
N THR A 291 0.85 -10.76 20.34
CA THR A 291 1.40 -11.05 19.01
C THR A 291 0.72 -10.22 17.93
N ARG A 292 -0.62 -10.14 17.96
CA ARG A 292 -1.39 -9.37 16.97
C ARG A 292 -1.06 -7.89 16.95
N ALA A 293 -0.78 -7.27 18.10
CA ALA A 293 -0.41 -5.85 18.19
C ALA A 293 0.79 -5.47 17.28
N ARG A 294 1.55 -6.45 16.77
CA ARG A 294 2.60 -6.20 15.79
C ARG A 294 2.08 -5.69 14.45
N VAL A 295 0.87 -6.09 14.02
CA VAL A 295 0.22 -5.62 12.78
C VAL A 295 -0.12 -4.14 12.84
N GLU A 296 -0.38 -3.60 14.03
CA GLU A 296 -0.65 -2.17 14.21
C GLU A 296 0.55 -1.32 13.78
N HIS A 297 1.79 -1.82 13.90
CA HIS A 297 2.95 -1.11 13.37
C HIS A 297 2.97 -1.06 11.84
N VAL A 298 2.44 -2.09 11.18
CA VAL A 298 2.29 -2.11 9.71
C VAL A 298 1.33 -1.02 9.31
N PHE A 299 0.14 -1.02 9.91
CA PHE A 299 -0.88 -0.02 9.65
C PHE A 299 -0.47 1.40 10.04
N ALA A 300 0.26 1.58 11.14
CA ALA A 300 0.81 2.87 11.54
C ALA A 300 1.88 3.34 10.54
N SER A 301 2.73 2.44 10.05
CA SER A 301 3.71 2.80 9.02
C SER A 301 3.02 3.18 7.70
N ILE A 302 1.94 2.50 7.32
CA ILE A 302 1.14 2.89 6.14
C ILE A 302 0.52 4.27 6.36
N ASP A 303 0.00 4.55 7.55
CA ASP A 303 -0.54 5.87 7.88
C ASP A 303 0.53 6.97 7.86
N GLN A 304 1.77 6.66 8.27
CA GLN A 304 2.90 7.58 8.21
C GLN A 304 3.40 7.87 6.79
N MET A 305 3.02 7.07 5.78
CA MET A 305 3.35 7.34 4.36
C MET A 305 2.45 8.43 3.74
N GLY A 306 2.02 9.41 4.54
CA GLY A 306 1.13 10.49 4.13
C GLY A 306 -0.37 10.18 4.26
N GLY A 307 -0.73 9.11 4.97
CA GLY A 307 -2.11 8.73 5.31
C GLY A 307 -2.70 7.64 4.43
N LYS A 308 -3.75 6.98 4.93
CA LYS A 308 -4.45 5.88 4.23
C LYS A 308 -5.49 6.32 3.20
N LEU A 309 -5.61 7.61 2.88
CA LEU A 309 -6.69 8.12 2.02
C LEU A 309 -6.46 7.78 0.54
N ILE A 310 -7.44 7.15 -0.11
CA ILE A 310 -7.47 6.95 -1.56
C ILE A 310 -8.29 8.05 -2.21
N ARG A 311 -7.73 8.68 -3.25
CA ARG A 311 -8.38 9.77 -4.02
C ARG A 311 -8.92 9.32 -5.37
N THR A 312 -8.72 8.06 -5.73
CA THR A 312 -9.17 7.49 -7.00
C THR A 312 -10.63 7.06 -6.92
N VAL A 313 -11.31 7.10 -8.06
CA VAL A 313 -12.68 6.62 -8.24
C VAL A 313 -12.64 5.23 -8.87
N GLY A 314 -13.38 4.29 -8.28
CA GLY A 314 -13.59 2.93 -8.78
C GLY A 314 -12.66 1.89 -8.18
N GLN A 315 -13.16 0.65 -8.09
CA GLN A 315 -12.51 -0.47 -7.39
C GLN A 315 -11.12 -0.76 -7.96
N ALA A 316 -10.96 -0.79 -9.28
CA ALA A 316 -9.69 -1.17 -9.89
C ALA A 316 -8.54 -0.23 -9.54
N ARG A 317 -8.82 1.08 -9.49
CA ARG A 317 -7.83 2.09 -9.09
C ARG A 317 -7.60 2.09 -7.58
N ALA A 318 -8.63 1.79 -6.80
CA ALA A 318 -8.48 1.61 -5.36
C ALA A 318 -7.60 0.38 -5.04
N ASN A 319 -7.81 -0.73 -5.73
CA ASN A 319 -6.96 -1.93 -5.66
C ASN A 319 -5.52 -1.58 -6.01
N PHE A 320 -5.29 -0.91 -7.14
CA PHE A 320 -3.98 -0.41 -7.53
C PHE A 320 -3.30 0.40 -6.41
N ALA A 321 -4.00 1.38 -5.84
CA ALA A 321 -3.45 2.23 -4.80
C ALA A 321 -3.14 1.45 -3.51
N MET A 322 -4.02 0.53 -3.07
CA MET A 322 -3.81 -0.31 -1.89
C MET A 322 -2.68 -1.32 -2.07
N THR A 323 -2.58 -1.93 -3.25
CA THR A 323 -1.45 -2.80 -3.63
C THR A 323 -0.14 -2.03 -3.55
N MET A 324 -0.11 -0.83 -4.11
CA MET A 324 1.08 0.02 -4.03
C MET A 324 1.40 0.48 -2.60
N MET A 325 0.40 0.70 -1.73
CA MET A 325 0.63 0.94 -0.30
C MET A 325 1.33 -0.27 0.35
N ALA A 326 0.88 -1.49 0.08
CA ALA A 326 1.49 -2.71 0.59
C ALA A 326 2.92 -2.91 0.06
N ALA A 327 3.14 -2.67 -1.24
CA ALA A 327 4.45 -2.76 -1.88
C ALA A 327 5.44 -1.74 -1.29
N CYS A 328 5.04 -0.46 -1.17
CA CYS A 328 5.88 0.59 -0.60
C CYS A 328 6.16 0.37 0.89
N TYR A 329 5.20 -0.20 1.64
CA TYR A 329 5.43 -0.63 3.01
C TYR A 329 6.56 -1.67 3.08
N ASN A 330 6.47 -2.73 2.28
CA ASN A 330 7.48 -3.79 2.24
C ASN A 330 8.85 -3.28 1.79
N LEU A 331 8.88 -2.39 0.80
CA LEU A 331 10.08 -1.72 0.34
C LEU A 331 10.75 -0.91 1.47
N LYS A 332 9.99 -0.05 2.14
CA LYS A 332 10.49 0.73 3.30
C LYS A 332 10.93 -0.18 4.44
N ARG A 333 10.25 -1.31 4.63
CA ARG A 333 10.59 -2.31 5.64
C ARG A 333 11.91 -2.99 5.34
N LEU A 334 12.16 -3.33 4.07
CA LEU A 334 13.43 -3.91 3.62
C LEU A 334 14.60 -2.97 3.88
N VAL A 335 14.47 -1.72 3.46
CA VAL A 335 15.49 -0.67 3.69
C VAL A 335 15.76 -0.49 5.18
N SER A 336 14.71 -0.49 6.01
CA SER A 336 14.85 -0.44 7.46
C SER A 336 15.63 -1.64 8.04
N PHE A 337 15.53 -2.83 7.45
CA PHE A 337 16.31 -3.98 7.91
C PHE A 337 17.78 -3.83 7.56
N GLN A 338 18.06 -3.40 6.33
CA GLN A 338 19.42 -3.18 5.86
C GLN A 338 20.13 -2.12 6.70
N ARG A 339 19.48 -0.98 6.94
CA ARG A 339 20.01 0.08 7.78
C ARG A 339 20.28 -0.36 9.23
N ALA A 340 19.41 -1.22 9.78
CA ALA A 340 19.55 -1.73 11.13
C ALA A 340 20.50 -2.94 11.23
N GLY A 341 21.11 -3.38 10.12
CA GLY A 341 21.95 -4.59 10.07
C GLY A 341 21.20 -5.86 10.47
N ILE A 342 19.87 -5.90 10.30
CA ILE A 342 19.06 -7.07 10.67
C ILE A 342 19.29 -8.14 9.62
N LYS A 343 19.96 -9.21 10.00
CA LYS A 343 20.15 -10.38 9.15
C LYS A 343 18.94 -11.31 9.25
N ALA A 344 18.59 -11.88 8.11
CA ALA A 344 17.75 -13.06 8.03
C ALA A 344 18.36 -14.20 8.88
N PHE A 345 17.51 -15.01 9.49
CA PHE A 345 17.93 -16.18 10.29
C PHE A 345 18.18 -17.43 9.45
#